data_AF-A0A7Y3WUK5-F1
#
_entry.id   AF-A0A7Y3WUK5-F1
#
_cell.length_a   1.000
_cell.length_b   1.000
_cell.length_c   1.000
_cell.angle_alpha   90.00
_cell.angle_beta   90.00
_cell.angle_gamma   90.00
#
_symmetry.space_group_name_H-M   'P 1'
#
loop_
_entity.id
_entity.type
_entity.pdbx_description
1 polymer ?
#
loop_
_entity_poly.entity_id
_entity_poly.type
_entity_poly.pdbx_seq_one_letter_code
_entity_poly.pdbx_strand_id
1 'polypeptide(L)'
;MKKRLLIIALIIIFLFGTYTLINQQIQKNKANDIFISCIRRVEASFGIDYSKVDEEDKTSYYMEASACLPAISILPFTSYADVENKTGSSTALTKLYMSIARHATSQSNNRTIAFTEKAKDIERCLYFMSINPNDKKNWDSLSKIAVDIGY
;
A
#
# COMPACT_ATOMS: atom_id res chain seq x y z
N MET A 1 9.43 -51.33 18.03
CA MET A 1 8.57 -50.21 18.50
C MET A 1 9.18 -48.83 18.26
N LYS A 2 10.41 -48.54 18.72
CA LYS A 2 11.09 -47.23 18.55
C LYS A 2 11.17 -46.70 17.10
N LYS A 3 11.53 -47.54 16.10
CA LYS A 3 11.57 -47.15 14.68
C LYS A 3 10.21 -46.72 14.12
N ARG A 4 9.11 -47.41 14.50
CA ARG A 4 7.75 -47.06 14.06
C ARG A 4 7.30 -45.72 14.64
N LEU A 5 7.65 -45.46 15.89
CA LEU A 5 7.37 -44.19 16.58
C LEU A 5 8.10 -43.02 15.91
N LEU A 6 9.35 -43.24 15.47
CA LEU A 6 10.15 -42.24 14.76
C LEU A 6 9.59 -41.94 13.36
N ILE A 7 9.13 -42.96 12.63
CA ILE A 7 8.44 -42.79 11.34
C ILE A 7 7.15 -41.98 11.51
N ILE A 8 6.34 -42.29 12.52
CA ILE A 8 5.11 -41.53 12.81
C ILE A 8 5.43 -40.08 13.16
N ALA A 9 6.44 -39.82 13.97
CA ALA A 9 6.87 -38.46 14.31
C ALA A 9 7.32 -37.68 13.06
N LEU A 10 8.09 -38.29 12.17
CA LEU A 10 8.50 -37.66 10.90
C LEU A 10 7.32 -37.33 10.00
N ILE A 11 6.32 -38.22 9.91
CA ILE A 11 5.09 -37.96 9.14
C ILE A 11 4.34 -36.77 9.74
N ILE A 12 4.20 -36.70 11.06
CA ILE A 12 3.51 -35.57 11.72
C ILE A 12 4.25 -34.25 11.48
N ILE A 13 5.59 -34.24 11.63
CA ILE A 13 6.41 -33.05 11.37
C ILE A 13 6.25 -32.61 9.90
N PHE A 14 6.28 -33.55 8.97
CA PHE A 14 6.12 -33.27 7.54
C PHE A 14 4.73 -32.70 7.23
N LEU A 15 3.66 -33.30 7.77
CA LEU A 15 2.29 -32.82 7.59
C LEU A 15 2.10 -31.43 8.19
N PHE A 16 2.60 -31.21 9.41
CA PHE A 16 2.51 -29.92 10.08
C PHE A 16 3.30 -28.84 9.32
N GLY A 17 4.53 -29.14 8.90
CA GLY A 17 5.35 -28.22 8.10
C GLY A 17 4.69 -27.86 6.78
N THR A 18 4.14 -28.84 6.07
CA THR A 18 3.42 -28.62 4.79
C THR A 18 2.18 -27.75 5.01
N TYR A 19 1.39 -28.03 6.05
CA TYR A 19 0.23 -27.22 6.41
C TYR A 19 0.62 -25.78 6.75
N THR A 20 1.68 -25.59 7.53
CA THR A 20 2.19 -24.26 7.87
C THR A 20 2.61 -23.48 6.62
N LEU A 21 3.34 -24.11 5.69
CA LEU A 21 3.77 -23.45 4.44
C LEU A 21 2.58 -23.06 3.57
N ILE A 22 1.59 -23.94 3.41
CA ILE A 22 0.36 -23.64 2.66
C ILE A 22 -0.37 -22.46 3.30
N ASN A 23 -0.54 -22.48 4.62
CA ASN A 23 -1.23 -21.41 5.33
C ASN A 23 -0.47 -20.07 5.21
N GLN A 24 0.86 -20.08 5.29
CA GLN A 24 1.69 -18.89 5.07
C GLN A 24 1.47 -18.32 3.66
N GLN A 25 1.44 -19.17 2.63
CA GLN A 25 1.19 -18.72 1.26
C GLN A 25 -0.22 -18.12 1.09
N ILE A 26 -1.24 -18.73 1.72
CA ILE A 26 -2.61 -18.20 1.71
C ILE A 26 -2.65 -16.81 2.36
N GLN A 27 -2.02 -16.64 3.53
CA GLN A 27 -1.98 -15.35 4.21
C GLN A 27 -1.23 -14.29 3.40
N LYS A 28 -0.14 -14.67 2.74
CA LYS A 28 0.64 -13.77 1.86
C LYS A 28 -0.19 -13.33 0.65
N ASN A 29 -0.94 -14.24 0.02
CA ASN A 29 -1.85 -13.89 -1.07
C ASN A 29 -2.95 -12.93 -0.60
N LYS A 30 -3.56 -13.19 0.56
CA LYS A 30 -4.56 -12.28 1.16
C LYS A 30 -3.97 -10.90 1.45
N ALA A 31 -2.76 -10.84 1.99
CA ALA A 31 -2.05 -9.58 2.23
C ALA A 31 -1.80 -8.82 0.93
N ASN A 32 -1.42 -9.52 -0.15
CA ASN A 32 -1.28 -8.92 -1.48
C ASN A 32 -2.60 -8.32 -1.97
N ASP A 33 -3.70 -9.06 -1.86
CA ASP A 33 -5.02 -8.60 -2.33
C ASP A 33 -5.48 -7.36 -1.54
N ILE A 34 -5.31 -7.37 -0.21
CA ILE A 34 -5.61 -6.22 0.64
C ILE A 34 -4.73 -5.02 0.25
N PHE A 35 -3.44 -5.23 0.07
CA PHE A 35 -2.52 -4.18 -0.34
C PHE A 35 -2.97 -3.53 -1.66
N ILE A 36 -3.22 -4.33 -2.71
CA ILE A 36 -3.68 -3.84 -4.01
C ILE A 36 -5.01 -3.10 -3.90
N SER A 37 -5.96 -3.64 -3.13
CA SER A 37 -7.26 -3.02 -2.89
C SER A 37 -7.11 -1.63 -2.24
N CYS A 38 -6.24 -1.51 -1.24
CA CYS A 38 -5.94 -0.22 -0.62
C CYS A 38 -5.31 0.76 -1.62
N ILE A 39 -4.34 0.33 -2.43
CA ILE A 39 -3.73 1.19 -3.46
C ILE A 39 -4.77 1.70 -4.45
N ARG A 40 -5.64 0.82 -4.96
CA ARG A 40 -6.72 1.19 -5.90
C ARG A 40 -7.75 2.13 -5.28
N ARG A 41 -8.04 1.96 -3.99
CA ARG A 41 -8.94 2.88 -3.29
C ARG A 41 -8.35 4.29 -3.20
N VAL A 42 -7.06 4.39 -2.85
CA VAL A 42 -6.35 5.67 -2.80
C VAL A 42 -6.25 6.28 -4.21
N GLU A 43 -5.92 5.47 -5.22
CA GLU A 43 -5.89 5.88 -6.64
C GLU A 43 -7.20 6.54 -7.06
N ALA A 44 -8.34 5.90 -6.77
CA ALA A 44 -9.66 6.41 -7.12
C ALA A 44 -9.95 7.78 -6.49
N SER A 45 -9.40 8.07 -5.30
CA SER A 45 -9.54 9.38 -4.65
C SER A 45 -8.84 10.52 -5.41
N PHE A 46 -7.93 10.21 -6.34
CA PHE A 46 -7.23 11.18 -7.18
C PHE A 46 -7.75 11.25 -8.63
N GLY A 47 -8.55 10.29 -9.07
CA GLY A 47 -9.14 10.25 -10.42
C GLY A 47 -10.33 11.19 -10.63
N ILE A 48 -10.58 12.10 -9.70
CA ILE A 48 -11.77 12.96 -9.65
C ILE A 48 -11.36 14.40 -9.86
N ASP A 49 -12.18 15.17 -10.57
CA ASP A 49 -11.97 16.60 -10.76
C ASP A 49 -12.40 17.39 -9.52
N TYR A 50 -11.48 17.60 -8.60
CA TYR A 50 -11.71 18.31 -7.33
C TYR A 50 -12.28 19.72 -7.49
N SER A 51 -12.10 20.37 -8.64
CA SER A 51 -12.68 21.69 -8.90
C SER A 51 -14.21 21.67 -9.02
N LYS A 52 -14.79 20.49 -9.25
CA LYS A 52 -16.24 20.28 -9.46
C LYS A 52 -16.94 19.60 -8.27
N VAL A 53 -16.21 19.32 -7.21
CA VAL A 53 -16.69 18.65 -6.00
C VAL A 53 -16.94 19.70 -4.91
N ASP A 54 -17.99 19.53 -4.10
CA ASP A 54 -18.22 20.42 -2.95
C ASP A 54 -17.25 20.15 -1.78
N GLU A 55 -17.23 21.01 -0.78
CA GLU A 55 -16.27 20.90 0.33
C GLU A 55 -16.51 19.69 1.26
N GLU A 56 -17.75 19.21 1.34
CA GLU A 56 -18.11 18.05 2.16
C GLU A 56 -17.57 16.77 1.51
N ASP A 57 -17.81 16.61 0.21
CA ASP A 57 -17.32 15.49 -0.59
C ASP A 57 -15.80 15.50 -0.73
N LYS A 58 -15.16 16.68 -0.87
CA LYS A 58 -13.69 16.79 -0.82
C LYS A 58 -13.11 16.22 0.46
N THR A 59 -13.74 16.50 1.59
CA THR A 59 -13.30 15.98 2.89
C THR A 59 -13.39 14.45 2.92
N SER A 60 -14.46 13.88 2.35
CA SER A 60 -14.60 12.43 2.19
C SER A 60 -13.43 11.83 1.40
N TYR A 61 -13.10 12.39 0.23
CA TYR A 61 -12.00 11.87 -0.58
C TYR A 61 -10.62 12.06 0.08
N TYR A 62 -10.40 13.11 0.86
CA TYR A 62 -9.19 13.27 1.66
C TYR A 62 -9.05 12.16 2.72
N MET A 63 -10.15 11.79 3.36
CA MET A 63 -10.18 10.67 4.31
C MET A 63 -9.92 9.33 3.59
N GLU A 64 -10.48 9.16 2.39
CA GLU A 64 -10.23 7.96 1.59
C GLU A 64 -8.78 7.85 1.12
N ALA A 65 -8.15 8.93 0.67
CA ALA A 65 -6.74 8.92 0.31
C ALA A 65 -5.83 8.63 1.51
N SER A 66 -6.28 8.94 2.73
CA SER A 66 -5.61 8.56 3.98
C SER A 66 -5.63 7.04 4.24
N ALA A 67 -6.41 6.27 3.46
CA ALA A 67 -6.35 4.80 3.43
C ALA A 67 -5.04 4.23 2.84
N CYS A 68 -4.05 5.10 2.57
CA CYS A 68 -2.65 4.68 2.47
C CYS A 68 -2.16 3.95 3.74
N LEU A 69 -2.69 4.29 4.92
CA LEU A 69 -2.22 3.74 6.19
C LEU A 69 -2.38 2.21 6.31
N PRO A 70 -3.53 1.61 5.95
CA PRO A 70 -3.65 0.15 5.79
C PRO A 70 -2.68 -0.47 4.77
N ALA A 71 -2.43 0.18 3.62
CA ALA A 71 -1.47 -0.32 2.63
C ALA A 71 -0.04 -0.35 3.20
N ILE A 72 0.34 0.68 3.96
CA ILE A 72 1.64 0.76 4.65
C ILE A 72 1.78 -0.34 5.69
N SER A 73 0.75 -0.57 6.51
CA SER A 73 0.82 -1.54 7.61
C SER A 73 0.83 -2.99 7.15
N ILE A 74 0.17 -3.31 6.03
CA ILE A 74 0.14 -4.68 5.49
C ILE A 74 1.35 -5.01 4.60
N LEU A 75 2.06 -4.01 4.06
CA LEU A 75 3.18 -4.18 3.13
C LEU A 75 4.22 -5.23 3.59
N PRO A 76 4.67 -5.28 4.86
CA PRO A 76 5.64 -6.27 5.31
C PRO A 76 5.18 -7.74 5.19
N PHE A 77 3.87 -7.96 5.13
CA PHE A 77 3.26 -9.29 5.02
C PHE A 77 2.98 -9.71 3.57
N THR A 78 3.25 -8.83 2.60
CA THR A 78 3.04 -9.08 1.17
C THR A 78 4.24 -9.75 0.51
N SER A 79 4.10 -10.23 -0.72
CA SER A 79 5.23 -10.57 -1.59
C SER A 79 6.06 -9.37 -2.05
N TYR A 80 5.59 -8.15 -1.77
CA TYR A 80 6.21 -6.91 -2.22
C TYR A 80 7.08 -6.26 -1.14
N ALA A 81 7.17 -6.88 0.03
CA ALA A 81 8.00 -6.42 1.16
C ALA A 81 9.49 -6.36 0.77
N ASP A 82 9.97 -7.38 0.07
CA ASP A 82 11.40 -7.65 -0.16
C ASP A 82 11.88 -7.28 -1.57
N VAL A 83 11.23 -6.33 -2.25
CA VAL A 83 11.77 -5.84 -3.53
C VAL A 83 13.16 -5.23 -3.25
N GLU A 84 14.17 -5.65 -4.00
CA GLU A 84 15.55 -5.20 -3.83
C GLU A 84 15.65 -3.66 -3.74
N ASN A 85 16.47 -3.15 -2.81
CA ASN A 85 16.73 -1.73 -2.55
C ASN A 85 15.60 -0.90 -1.91
N LYS A 86 14.74 -1.52 -1.07
CA LYS A 86 13.69 -0.82 -0.31
C LYS A 86 14.15 -0.31 1.07
N THR A 87 15.14 0.58 1.11
CA THR A 87 15.21 1.55 2.22
C THR A 87 14.18 2.68 2.06
N GLY A 88 13.47 2.75 0.92
CA GLY A 88 12.60 3.86 0.53
C GLY A 88 11.12 3.57 0.20
N SER A 89 10.65 2.33 0.06
CA SER A 89 9.29 2.13 -0.50
C SER A 89 8.14 2.15 0.51
N SER A 90 8.34 1.70 1.76
CA SER A 90 7.40 2.09 2.82
C SER A 90 7.38 3.62 2.96
N THR A 91 8.48 4.29 2.61
CA THR A 91 8.55 5.75 2.65
C THR A 91 7.70 6.43 1.60
N ALA A 92 7.47 5.90 0.39
CA ALA A 92 6.68 6.64 -0.62
C ALA A 92 5.19 6.78 -0.23
N LEU A 93 4.57 5.68 0.21
CA LEU A 93 3.19 5.72 0.71
C LEU A 93 3.09 6.44 2.05
N THR A 94 4.08 6.28 2.93
CA THR A 94 4.17 7.06 4.18
C THR A 94 4.30 8.55 3.86
N LYS A 95 5.05 8.89 2.82
CA LYS A 95 5.25 10.25 2.35
C LYS A 95 3.97 10.87 1.87
N LEU A 96 3.32 10.19 0.93
CA LEU A 96 2.01 10.59 0.44
C LEU A 96 1.00 10.73 1.59
N TYR A 97 0.94 9.75 2.49
CA TYR A 97 0.08 9.79 3.67
C TYR A 97 0.37 11.03 4.52
N MET A 98 1.62 11.36 4.82
CA MET A 98 1.95 12.53 5.64
C MET A 98 1.66 13.84 4.91
N SER A 99 1.91 13.93 3.60
CA SER A 99 1.55 15.08 2.77
C SER A 99 0.04 15.37 2.78
N ILE A 100 -0.81 14.36 3.00
CA ILE A 100 -2.28 14.46 2.97
C ILE A 100 -2.91 14.47 4.36
N ALA A 101 -2.53 13.54 5.23
CA ALA A 101 -3.20 13.23 6.49
C ALA A 101 -2.66 14.04 7.68
N ARG A 102 -1.36 14.39 7.71
CA ARG A 102 -0.80 15.25 8.78
C ARG A 102 -1.39 16.66 8.75
N HIS A 103 -1.94 17.06 7.62
CA HIS A 103 -2.54 18.38 7.43
C HIS A 103 -4.06 18.35 7.51
N ALA A 104 -4.62 17.75 8.59
CA ALA A 104 -6.04 17.51 8.86
C ALA A 104 -7.02 18.68 8.58
N THR A 105 -6.54 19.93 8.47
CA THR A 105 -7.34 21.09 8.14
C THR A 105 -7.58 21.19 6.62
N SER A 106 -8.80 21.53 6.20
CA SER A 106 -9.16 21.74 4.77
C SER A 106 -8.36 22.86 4.10
N GLN A 107 -7.74 23.74 4.88
CA GLN A 107 -6.96 24.90 4.43
C GLN A 107 -5.46 24.61 4.23
N SER A 108 -5.03 23.34 4.25
CA SER A 108 -3.63 23.04 3.98
C SER A 108 -3.30 23.15 2.49
N ASN A 109 -2.37 24.04 2.16
CA ASN A 109 -1.80 24.17 0.81
C ASN A 109 -1.35 22.82 0.25
N ASN A 110 -0.81 21.92 1.07
CA ASN A 110 -0.31 20.61 0.64
C ASN A 110 -1.43 19.72 0.10
N ARG A 111 -2.61 19.74 0.74
CA ARG A 111 -3.77 18.98 0.26
C ARG A 111 -4.27 19.53 -1.07
N THR A 112 -4.39 20.85 -1.16
CA THR A 112 -4.76 21.50 -2.42
C THR A 112 -3.80 21.09 -3.52
N ILE A 113 -2.48 21.25 -3.33
CA ILE A 113 -1.47 20.85 -4.32
C ILE A 113 -1.61 19.36 -4.70
N ALA A 114 -1.81 18.47 -3.72
CA ALA A 114 -1.97 17.04 -3.98
C ALA A 114 -3.18 16.72 -4.89
N PHE A 115 -4.31 17.40 -4.67
CA PHE A 115 -5.58 17.09 -5.32
C PHE A 115 -5.95 17.99 -6.51
N THR A 116 -5.25 19.11 -6.71
CA THR A 116 -5.48 20.00 -7.86
C THR A 116 -4.30 20.00 -8.84
N GLU A 117 -3.07 20.01 -8.35
CA GLU A 117 -1.87 20.15 -9.19
C GLU A 117 -1.22 18.79 -9.50
N LYS A 118 -1.14 17.92 -8.50
CA LYS A 118 -0.41 16.63 -8.58
C LYS A 118 -1.32 15.41 -8.74
N ALA A 119 -2.65 15.60 -8.74
CA ALA A 119 -3.61 14.49 -8.68
C ALA A 119 -3.38 13.43 -9.77
N LYS A 120 -3.25 13.85 -11.03
CA LYS A 120 -3.03 12.94 -12.17
C LYS A 120 -1.71 12.19 -12.09
N ASP A 121 -0.67 12.82 -11.55
CA ASP A 121 0.64 12.18 -11.40
C ASP A 121 0.62 11.14 -10.26
N ILE A 122 -0.08 11.46 -9.16
CA ILE A 122 -0.32 10.53 -8.06
C ILE A 122 -1.16 9.35 -8.52
N GLU A 123 -2.31 9.60 -9.15
CA GLU A 123 -3.21 8.61 -9.72
C GLU A 123 -2.44 7.64 -10.62
N ARG A 124 -1.67 8.17 -11.58
CA ARG A 124 -0.86 7.36 -12.50
C ARG A 124 0.15 6.48 -11.76
N CYS A 125 0.85 7.01 -10.76
CA CYS A 125 1.80 6.21 -9.98
C CYS A 125 1.10 5.08 -9.23
N LEU A 126 -0.03 5.37 -8.57
CA LEU A 126 -0.81 4.40 -7.82
C LEU A 126 -1.42 3.32 -8.72
N TYR A 127 -1.93 3.70 -9.90
CA TYR A 127 -2.43 2.77 -10.91
C TYR A 127 -1.36 1.75 -11.29
N PHE A 128 -0.16 2.21 -11.67
CA PHE A 128 0.93 1.30 -12.04
C PHE A 128 1.47 0.51 -10.86
N MET A 129 1.48 1.07 -9.64
CA MET A 129 1.77 0.32 -8.42
C MET A 129 0.74 -0.78 -8.16
N SER A 130 -0.54 -0.57 -8.52
CA SER A 130 -1.59 -1.59 -8.37
C SER A 130 -1.47 -2.74 -9.38
N ILE A 131 -0.82 -2.49 -10.52
CA ILE A 131 -0.57 -3.50 -11.56
C ILE A 131 0.74 -4.24 -11.31
N ASN A 132 1.79 -3.49 -10.95
CA ASN A 132 3.11 -4.03 -10.68
C ASN A 132 3.73 -3.38 -9.44
N PRO A 133 3.40 -3.87 -8.23
CA PRO A 133 3.95 -3.36 -6.96
C PRO A 133 5.46 -3.53 -6.82
N ASN A 134 6.09 -4.32 -7.69
CA ASN A 134 7.54 -4.54 -7.68
C ASN A 134 8.28 -3.51 -8.56
N ASP A 135 7.58 -2.69 -9.35
CA ASP A 135 8.22 -1.67 -10.17
C ASP A 135 8.65 -0.46 -9.32
N LYS A 136 9.94 -0.43 -9.00
CA LYS A 136 10.59 0.64 -8.23
C LYS A 136 10.35 2.04 -8.82
N LYS A 137 10.23 2.18 -10.15
CA LYS A 137 10.11 3.49 -10.80
C LYS A 137 8.90 4.29 -10.30
N ASN A 138 7.77 3.61 -10.08
CA ASN A 138 6.54 4.28 -9.62
C ASN A 138 6.62 4.60 -8.13
N TRP A 139 7.26 3.76 -7.32
CA TRP A 139 7.55 4.08 -5.91
C TRP A 139 8.45 5.32 -5.77
N ASP A 140 9.51 5.40 -6.56
CA ASP A 140 10.44 6.53 -6.54
C ASP A 140 9.76 7.81 -7.05
N SER A 141 8.96 7.71 -8.12
CA SER A 141 8.19 8.84 -8.66
C SER A 141 7.19 9.35 -7.63
N LEU A 142 6.43 8.45 -6.99
CA LEU A 142 5.47 8.82 -5.95
C LEU A 142 6.17 9.48 -4.75
N SER A 143 7.34 8.96 -4.35
CA SER A 143 8.13 9.58 -3.28
C SER A 143 8.59 10.99 -3.64
N LYS A 144 8.92 11.28 -4.90
CA LYS A 144 9.32 12.63 -5.33
C LYS A 144 8.13 13.58 -5.33
N ILE A 145 6.99 13.12 -5.87
CA ILE A 145 5.75 13.90 -5.87
C ILE A 145 5.35 14.28 -4.43
N ALA A 146 5.43 13.35 -3.48
CA ALA A 146 5.11 13.63 -2.09
C ALA A 146 6.08 14.65 -1.43
N VAL A 147 7.36 14.64 -1.82
CA VAL A 147 8.33 15.65 -1.39
C VAL A 147 8.00 17.02 -2.00
N ASP A 148 7.66 17.08 -3.29
CA ASP A 148 7.24 18.32 -3.97
C ASP A 148 5.99 18.94 -3.33
N ILE A 149 5.09 18.12 -2.79
CA ILE A 149 3.90 18.56 -2.05
C ILE A 149 4.27 19.12 -0.66
N GLY A 150 5.38 18.71 -0.07
CA GLY A 150 5.86 19.19 1.24
C GLY A 150 5.79 18.16 2.37
N TYR A 151 6.22 16.91 2.10
CA TYR A 151 6.46 15.88 3.12
C TYR A 151 7.52 16.26 4.17
#